data_AF-A0A2W0C2U8-F1
#
_entry.id   AF-A0A2W0C2U8-F1
#
_cell.length_a   1.000
_cell.length_b   1.000
_cell.length_c   1.000
_cell.angle_alpha   90.00
_cell.angle_beta   90.00
_cell.angle_gamma   90.00
#
_symmetry.space_group_name_H-M   'P 1'
#
loop_
_entity.id
_entity.type
_entity.pdbx_description
1 polymer ?
#
loop_
_entity_poly.entity_id
_entity_poly.type
_entity_poly.pdbx_seq_one_letter_code
_entity_poly.pdbx_strand_id
1 'polypeptide(L)' 'MKKHPKHRVTAVAVVINEENKILLINGPKRGWEMPAGHVEEGIENIK' A
#
# COMPACT_ATOMS: atom_id res chain seq x y z
N MET A 1 6.64 -18.64 21.66
CA MET A 1 6.61 -17.32 20.99
C MET A 1 5.77 -17.42 19.73
N LYS A 2 4.74 -16.58 19.56
CA LYS A 2 3.94 -16.57 18.33
C LYS A 2 4.82 -16.02 17.21
N LYS A 3 5.16 -16.86 16.23
CA LYS A 3 6.05 -16.48 15.11
C LYS A 3 5.30 -15.48 14.23
N HIS A 4 5.87 -14.29 14.00
CA HIS A 4 5.29 -13.35 13.04
C HIS A 4 5.19 -14.02 11.66
N PRO A 5 4.11 -13.76 10.90
CA PRO A 5 3.92 -14.39 9.60
C PRO A 5 5.08 -14.04 8.67
N LYS A 6 5.60 -15.04 7.96
CA LYS A 6 6.73 -14.87 7.03
C LYS A 6 6.39 -13.95 5.86
N HIS A 7 5.11 -13.91 5.49
CA HIS A 7 4.60 -13.11 4.38
C HIS A 7 3.47 -12.22 4.86
N ARG A 8 3.28 -11.09 4.16
CA ARG A 8 2.23 -10.11 4.41
C ARG A 8 1.49 -9.85 3.11
N VAL A 9 0.18 -9.72 3.18
CA VAL A 9 -0.64 -9.23 2.08
C VAL A 9 -0.66 -7.70 2.13
N THR A 10 -0.37 -7.08 1.00
CA THR A 10 -0.29 -5.62 0.82
C THR A 10 -1.05 -5.28 -0.46
N ALA A 11 -1.84 -4.20 -0.42
CA ALA A 11 -2.47 -3.62 -1.60
C ALA A 11 -1.72 -2.36 -2.03
N VAL A 12 -1.67 -2.10 -3.33
CA VAL A 12 -1.05 -0.91 -3.94
C VAL A 12 -2.11 -0.20 -4.77
N ALA A 13 -2.11 1.14 -4.75
CA ALA A 13 -2.98 1.96 -5.58
C ALA A 13 -2.17 2.73 -6.63
N VAL A 14 -2.61 2.69 -7.89
CA VAL A 14 -2.14 3.60 -8.94
C VAL A 14 -3.16 4.73 -9.03
N VAL A 15 -2.79 5.90 -8.55
CA VAL A 15 -3.65 7.09 -8.60
C VAL A 15 -3.13 8.01 -9.69
N ILE A 16 -4.00 8.31 -10.65
CA ILE A 16 -3.71 9.17 -11.80
C ILE A 16 -4.58 10.43 -11.68
N ASN A 17 -4.00 11.61 -11.88
CA ASN A 17 -4.75 12.87 -11.91
C ASN A 17 -5.20 13.24 -13.34
N GLU A 18 -5.91 14.36 -13.47
CA GLU A 18 -6.43 14.85 -14.76
C GLU A 18 -5.34 15.21 -15.78
N GLU A 19 -4.10 15.43 -15.32
CA GLU A 19 -2.93 15.70 -16.16
C GLU A 19 -2.18 14.41 -16.57
N ASN A 20 -2.76 13.22 -16.34
CA ASN A 20 -2.12 11.91 -16.55
C ASN A 20 -0.82 11.70 -15.74
N LYS A 21 -0.68 12.35 -14.59
CA LYS A 21 0.44 12.15 -13.66
C LYS A 21 0.08 11.13 -12.58
N ILE A 22 1.06 10.35 -12.15
CA ILE A 22 0.91 9.39 -11.06
C ILE A 22 1.23 10.01 -9.69
N LEU A 23 0.44 9.66 -8.67
CA LEU A 23 0.78 9.94 -7.28
C LEU A 23 1.89 9.00 -6.80
N LEU A 24 2.96 9.58 -6.25
CA LEU A 24 4.03 8.85 -5.58
C LEU A 24 4.26 9.44 -4.18
N ILE A 25 4.63 8.59 -3.22
CA ILE A 25 5.01 8.97 -1.87
C ILE A 25 6.54 8.94 -1.77
N ASN A 26 7.16 10.03 -1.32
CA ASN A 26 8.62 10.07 -1.09
C ASN A 26 8.96 9.71 0.36
N GLY A 27 9.43 8.49 0.57
CA GLY A 27 9.87 8.01 1.87
C GLY A 27 11.34 8.37 2.15
N PRO A 28 11.70 8.74 3.40
CA PRO A 28 13.05 9.21 3.75
C PRO A 28 14.18 8.19 3.54
N LYS A 29 13.85 6.90 3.38
CA LYS A 29 14.84 5.82 3.16
C LYS A 29 14.68 5.11 1.81
N ARG A 30 13.48 5.10 1.25
CA ARG A 30 13.13 4.28 0.08
C ARG A 30 12.89 5.10 -1.18
N GLY A 31 12.85 6.43 -1.07
CA GLY A 31 12.57 7.32 -2.19
C GLY A 31 11.11 7.26 -2.61
N TRP A 32 10.86 7.44 -3.90
CA TRP A 32 9.53 7.50 -4.48
C TRP A 32 8.88 6.12 -4.64
N GLU A 33 7.69 5.96 -4.10
CA GLU A 33 6.93 4.69 -4.12
C GLU A 33 5.45 4.91 -4.44
N MET A 34 4.80 3.89 -4.96
CA MET A 34 3.33 3.90 -5.08
C MET A 34 2.68 3.89 -3.68
N PRO A 35 1.52 4.55 -3.51
CA PRO A 35 0.70 4.39 -2.32
C PRO A 35 0.40 2.91 -2.07
N ALA A 36 0.70 2.43 -0.87
CA ALA A 36 0.52 1.03 -0.50
C ALA A 36 0.16 0.89 0.99
N GLY A 37 -0.52 -0.21 1.34
CA GLY A 37 -0.96 -0.47 2.71
C GLY A 37 -1.11 -1.96 3.01
N HIS A 38 -0.99 -2.31 4.29
CA HIS A 38 -1.27 -3.67 4.74
C HIS A 38 -2.76 -3.97 4.62
N VAL A 39 -3.09 -5.14 4.08
CA VAL A 39 -4.47 -5.65 4.10
C VAL A 39 -4.75 -6.26 5.46
N GLU A 40 -5.68 -5.65 6.19
CA GLU A 40 -6.20 -6.17 7.45
C GLU A 40 -7.28 -7.23 7.18
N GLU A 41 -7.39 -8.21 8.09
CA GLU A 41 -8.39 -9.25 7.99
C GLU A 41 -9.81 -8.67 8.14
N GLY A 42 -10.74 -9.08 7.27
CA GLY A 42 -12.13 -8.61 7.30
C GLY A 42 -12.39 -7.30 6.57
N ILE A 43 -11.37 -6.65 5.99
CA ILE A 43 -11.52 -5.39 5.24
C ILE A 43 -12.47 -5.54 4.04
N GLU A 44 -12.61 -6.75 3.50
CA GLU A 44 -13.55 -7.05 2.41
C GLU A 44 -15.03 -6.90 2.81
N ASN A 45 -15.33 -6.85 4.12
CA ASN A 45 -16.69 -6.69 4.64
C ASN A 45 -17.03 -5.23 5.01
N ILE A 46 -16.09 -4.31 4.83
CA ILE A 46 -16.30 -2.88 5.04
C ILE A 46 -16.95 -2.32 3.76
N LYS A 47 -18.22 -1.91 3.88
CA LYS A 47 -18.98 -1.25 2.80
C LYS A 47 -18.63 0.23 2.70
#